data_AF-B1WV67-F1
#
_entry.id   AF-B1WV67-F1
#
_cell.length_a   1.000
_cell.length_b   1.000
_cell.length_c   1.000
_cell.angle_alpha   90.00
_cell.angle_beta   90.00
_cell.angle_gamma   90.00
#
_symmetry.space_group_name_H-M   'P 1'
#
loop_
_entity.id
_entity.type
_entity.pdbx_description
1 polymer ?
#
loop_
_entity_poly.entity_id
_entity_poly.type
_entity_poly.pdbx_seq_one_letter_code
_entity_poly.pdbx_strand_id
1 'polypeptide(L)'
;MVKAGNDKQVKTPFFTARKTWFTFGGTIKRISPDLYEIMKPGFNQANTLFNQSNPQKQALIDQLETLSHVDTKAVKVSDDKE
;
A
#
# COMPACT_ATOMS: atom_id res chain seq x y z
N MET A 1 -3.80 -17.64 -10.44
CA MET A 1 -5.25 -17.36 -10.30
C MET A 1 -5.60 -17.34 -8.83
N VAL A 2 -5.97 -16.18 -8.28
CA VAL A 2 -6.41 -16.05 -6.89
C VAL A 2 -7.80 -16.66 -6.77
N LYS A 3 -7.91 -17.86 -6.17
CA LYS A 3 -9.19 -18.52 -5.91
C LYS A 3 -9.94 -17.74 -4.82
N ALA A 4 -11.27 -17.63 -4.97
CA ALA A 4 -12.22 -16.84 -4.17
C ALA A 4 -12.32 -17.22 -2.66
N GLY A 5 -11.33 -17.91 -2.10
CA GLY A 5 -11.16 -18.18 -0.66
C GLY A 5 -10.01 -17.40 -0.01
N ASN A 6 -9.26 -16.60 -0.77
CA ASN A 6 -8.07 -15.88 -0.27
C ASN A 6 -8.31 -14.41 0.09
N ASP A 7 -9.54 -13.92 -0.04
CA ASP A 7 -9.90 -12.52 0.17
C ASP A 7 -9.57 -12.06 1.61
N LYS A 8 -9.72 -12.96 2.58
CA LYS A 8 -9.31 -12.74 3.97
C LYS A 8 -7.79 -12.77 4.16
N GLN A 9 -7.06 -13.57 3.38
CA GLN A 9 -5.60 -13.68 3.47
C GLN A 9 -4.88 -12.44 2.96
N VAL A 10 -5.43 -11.72 1.98
CA VAL A 10 -4.85 -10.45 1.48
C VAL A 10 -5.27 -9.23 2.30
N LYS A 11 -6.43 -9.28 2.96
CA LYS A 11 -6.89 -8.18 3.84
C LYS A 11 -5.95 -7.97 5.02
N THR A 12 -5.58 -9.03 5.73
CA THR A 12 -4.71 -8.94 6.92
C THR A 12 -3.38 -8.20 6.65
N PRO A 13 -2.53 -8.62 5.69
CA PRO A 13 -1.27 -7.94 5.42
C PRO A 13 -1.48 -6.50 4.93
N PHE A 14 -2.50 -6.23 4.12
CA PHE A 14 -2.83 -4.88 3.71
C PHE A 14 -3.21 -3.98 4.89
N PHE A 15 -4.09 -4.43 5.78
CA PHE A 15 -4.50 -3.64 6.95
C PHE A 15 -3.35 -3.42 7.93
N THR A 16 -2.43 -4.39 8.06
CA THR A 16 -1.17 -4.21 8.81
C THR A 16 -0.31 -3.13 8.18
N ALA A 17 -0.04 -3.21 6.88
CA ALA A 17 0.73 -2.20 6.15
C ALA A 17 0.09 -0.80 6.24
N ARG A 18 -1.23 -0.72 6.10
CA ARG A 18 -2.01 0.52 6.25
C ARG A 18 -1.89 1.09 7.67
N LYS A 19 -1.96 0.24 8.71
CA LYS A 19 -1.78 0.69 10.09
C LYS A 19 -0.39 1.27 10.31
N THR A 20 0.65 0.59 9.83
CA THR A 20 2.03 1.09 9.82
C THR A 20 2.13 2.42 9.08
N TRP A 21 1.51 2.52 7.90
CA TRP A 21 1.44 3.77 7.13
C TRP A 21 0.76 4.91 7.90
N PHE A 22 -0.33 4.66 8.63
CA PHE A 22 -0.95 5.69 9.47
C PHE A 22 -0.05 6.13 10.63
N THR A 23 0.72 5.21 11.22
CA THR A 23 1.66 5.52 12.30
C THR A 23 2.87 6.31 11.80
N PHE A 24 3.45 5.93 10.66
CA PHE A 24 4.72 6.48 10.17
C PHE A 24 4.58 7.45 8.99
N GLY A 25 3.39 7.61 8.41
CA GLY A 25 3.15 8.44 7.23
C GLY A 25 3.47 9.91 7.47
N GLY A 26 3.29 10.42 8.69
CA GLY A 26 3.73 11.77 9.06
C GLY A 26 5.25 11.94 9.00
N THR A 27 5.99 10.92 9.45
CA THR A 27 7.46 10.90 9.35
C THR A 27 7.89 10.81 7.89
N ILE A 28 7.25 9.94 7.09
CA ILE A 28 7.54 9.79 5.66
C ILE A 28 7.26 11.10 4.92
N LYS A 29 6.15 11.79 5.20
CA LYS A 29 5.86 13.11 4.64
C LYS A 29 6.98 14.12 4.88
N ARG A 30 7.62 14.07 6.06
CA ARG A 30 8.69 14.99 6.44
C ARG A 30 10.02 14.65 5.76
N ILE A 31 10.38 13.37 5.67
CA ILE A 31 11.70 12.94 5.15
C ILE A 31 11.72 12.69 3.65
N SER A 32 10.55 12.36 3.07
CA SER A 32 10.38 11.99 1.67
C SER A 32 8.96 12.35 1.20
N PRO A 33 8.68 13.64 0.95
CA PRO A 33 7.35 14.12 0.55
C PRO A 33 6.82 13.44 -0.71
N ASP A 34 7.68 13.20 -1.70
CA ASP A 34 7.29 12.55 -2.96
C ASP A 34 6.77 11.12 -2.73
N LEU A 35 7.44 10.39 -1.83
CA LEU A 35 7.03 9.05 -1.42
C LEU A 35 5.68 9.09 -0.71
N TYR A 36 5.41 10.13 0.08
CA TYR A 36 4.13 10.32 0.73
C TYR A 36 2.99 10.60 -0.24
N GLU A 37 3.22 11.46 -1.23
CA GLU A 37 2.23 11.77 -2.26
C GLU A 37 1.93 10.56 -3.17
N ILE A 38 2.86 9.61 -3.31
CA ILE A 38 2.62 8.35 -4.02
C ILE A 38 1.88 7.33 -3.14
N MET A 39 2.32 7.12 -1.89
CA MET A 39 1.76 6.06 -1.04
C MET A 39 0.36 6.38 -0.51
N LYS A 40 0.08 7.63 -0.11
CA LYS A 40 -1.20 8.00 0.50
C LYS A 40 -2.40 7.74 -0.42
N PRO A 41 -2.41 8.13 -1.71
CA PRO A 41 -3.49 7.80 -2.63
C PRO A 41 -3.67 6.29 -2.78
N GLY A 42 -2.58 5.52 -2.91
CA GLY A 42 -2.62 4.06 -3.05
C GLY A 42 -3.27 3.37 -1.85
N PHE A 43 -2.87 3.72 -0.62
CA PHE A 43 -3.50 3.18 0.59
C PHE A 43 -4.98 3.55 0.71
N ASN A 44 -5.36 4.77 0.33
CA ASN A 44 -6.76 5.21 0.35
C ASN A 44 -7.61 4.48 -0.69
N GLN A 45 -7.14 4.37 -1.93
CA GLN A 45 -7.84 3.69 -3.01
C GLN A 45 -7.98 2.19 -2.74
N ALA A 46 -6.91 1.50 -2.34
CA ALA A 46 -6.96 0.09 -1.99
C ALA A 46 -7.94 -0.16 -0.82
N ASN A 47 -7.97 0.72 0.19
CA ASN A 47 -8.94 0.61 1.29
C ASN A 47 -10.39 0.81 0.82
N THR A 48 -10.65 1.77 -0.07
CA THR A 48 -11.98 1.97 -0.66
C THR A 48 -12.41 0.73 -1.43
N LEU A 49 -11.55 0.19 -2.30
CA LEU A 49 -11.81 -1.01 -3.09
C LEU A 49 -12.07 -2.24 -2.20
N PHE A 50 -11.32 -2.43 -1.11
CA PHE A 50 -11.52 -3.53 -0.16
C PHE A 50 -12.86 -3.51 0.58
N ASN A 51 -13.46 -2.32 0.72
CA ASN A 51 -14.72 -2.11 1.43
C ASN A 51 -15.94 -2.08 0.49
N GLN A 52 -15.75 -2.13 -0.83
CA GLN A 52 -16.85 -2.23 -1.79
C GLN A 52 -17.50 -3.62 -1.73
N SER A 53 -18.83 -3.67 -1.84
CA SER A 53 -19.59 -4.92 -1.90
C SER A 53 -19.25 -5.77 -3.13
N ASN A 54 -18.81 -5.14 -4.21
CA ASN A 54 -18.25 -5.80 -5.38
C ASN A 54 -16.90 -5.14 -5.75
N PRO A 55 -15.78 -5.58 -5.17
CA PRO A 55 -14.49 -4.95 -5.38
C PRO A 55 -14.07 -5.07 -6.85
N GLN A 56 -13.69 -3.95 -7.47
CA GLN A 56 -13.04 -3.96 -8.79
C GLN A 56 -11.67 -4.63 -8.66
N LYS A 57 -11.63 -5.96 -8.77
CA LYS A 57 -10.46 -6.80 -8.45
C LYS A 57 -9.19 -6.37 -9.19
N GLN A 58 -9.30 -6.00 -10.47
CA GLN A 58 -8.15 -5.54 -11.24
C GLN A 58 -7.59 -4.23 -10.68
N ALA A 59 -8.45 -3.23 -10.45
CA ALA A 59 -8.04 -1.97 -9.85
C ALA A 59 -7.40 -2.19 -8.47
N LEU A 60 -7.89 -3.15 -7.68
CA LEU A 60 -7.28 -3.47 -6.39
C LEU A 60 -5.88 -4.07 -6.56
N ILE A 61 -5.70 -4.99 -7.51
CA ILE A 61 -4.39 -5.58 -7.82
C ILE A 61 -3.42 -4.50 -8.26
N ASP A 62 -3.82 -3.62 -9.19
CA ASP A 62 -2.95 -2.55 -9.71
C ASP A 62 -2.49 -1.60 -8.59
N GLN A 63 -3.37 -1.28 -7.64
CA GLN A 63 -3.03 -0.44 -6.48
C GLN A 63 -2.08 -1.16 -5.51
N LEU A 64 -2.28 -2.46 -5.27
CA LEU A 64 -1.39 -3.25 -4.42
C LEU A 64 -0.01 -3.43 -5.05
N GLU A 65 0.07 -3.64 -6.37
CA GLU A 65 1.34 -3.69 -7.10
C GLU A 65 2.07 -2.35 -7.06
N THR A 66 1.35 -1.24 -7.22
CA THR A 66 1.92 0.12 -7.08
C THR A 66 2.53 0.31 -5.71
N LEU A 67 1.82 -0.07 -4.63
CA LEU A 67 2.36 0.01 -3.26
C LEU A 67 3.57 -0.91 -3.06
N SER A 68 3.54 -2.12 -3.61
CA SER A 68 4.65 -3.09 -3.50
C SER A 68 5.92 -2.62 -4.24
N HIS A 69 5.78 -1.96 -5.39
CA HIS A 69 6.91 -1.40 -6.15
C HIS A 69 7.50 -0.15 -5.50
N VAL A 70 6.67 0.59 -4.76
CA VAL A 70 7.11 1.78 -4.03
C VAL A 70 7.93 1.38 -2.80
N ASP A 71 7.58 0.28 -2.13
CA ASP A 71 8.34 -0.31 -1.03
C ASP A 71 9.78 -0.70 -1.46
N THR A 72 9.92 -1.26 -2.66
CA THR A 72 11.23 -1.65 -3.23
C THR A 72 12.14 -0.46 -3.56
N LYS A 73 11.55 0.72 -3.82
CA LYS A 73 12.32 1.96 -4.02
C LYS A 73 12.67 2.64 -2.69
N ALA A 74 11.80 2.55 -1.68
CA ALA A 74 12.06 3.14 -0.37
C ALA A 74 13.22 2.46 0.39
N VAL A 75 13.34 1.12 0.26
CA VAL A 75 14.48 0.35 0.84
C VAL A 75 15.82 0.74 0.19
N LYS A 76 15.85 1.07 -1.10
CA LYS A 76 17.09 1.51 -1.75
C LYS A 76 17.57 2.89 -1.27
N VAL A 77 16.65 3.79 -0.91
CA VAL A 77 17.01 5.12 -0.42
C VAL A 77 17.56 5.09 1.02
N SER A 78 17.28 4.04 1.81
CA SER A 78 17.92 3.87 3.12
C SER A 78 19.35 3.31 3.01
N ASP A 79 19.60 2.40 2.06
CA ASP A 79 20.92 1.80 1.88
C ASP A 79 21.92 2.76 1.21
N ASP A 80 21.47 3.66 0.34
CA ASP A 80 22.33 4.68 -0.31
C ASP A 80 22.73 5.85 0.62
N LYS A 81 22.33 5.82 1.90
CA LYS A 81 22.63 6.87 2.90
C LYS A 81 23.55 6.41 4.05
N GLU A 82 24.08 5.19 4.01
CA GLU A 82 25.24 4.78 4.84
C GLU A 82 26.57 4.98 4.10
#